data_AF-A0A3D5BC37-F1
#
_entry.id   AF-A0A3D5BC37-F1
#
_cell.length_a   1.000
_cell.length_b   1.000
_cell.length_c   1.000
_cell.angle_alpha   90.00
_cell.angle_beta   90.00
_cell.angle_gamma   90.00
#
_symmetry.space_group_name_H-M   'P 1'
#
loop_
_entity.id
_entity.type
_entity.pdbx_description
1 polymer ?
#
loop_
_entity_poly.entity_id
_entity_poly.type
_entity_poly.pdbx_seq_one_letter_code
_entity_poly.pdbx_strand_id
1 'polypeptide(L)'
;MSKQTIYALSTVYGKSGVAVVRISGKNALNAVKELTNLDSQTLRPRYAYFAALHTKQTKEPLDHALVLYFNAPHSFTGEDIVEIQCHGSKAVLSSLLKNLSEIEDFRLAEPGEFSKRAFYNQKMDLTQAEGLADLIDAETFQQQKQALRQMSGALKSLYSSWREQLLEVYAYLEAYIDFPEEDIPDSIIEKNLNTVFKLKEEIKNHLKSSVGERLREGFRVVLTGPTNAGKSSLINAVAQRNAVIVSDIPGTTRDAIDIHLDISGYPVILTDTAGLRESADSIEKQGIEIAHQKIEDADFILALFDASNTTPDIFNDLKKQHKNNILLIANKADKLTKEQISSLKNQNCLILSAKTKEGLPELFDLIKTHIQNNIGSNSGVLITRERYR
;
A
#
# COMPACT_ATOMS: atom_id res chain seq x y z
N MET A 1 20.36 12.58 15.67
CA MET A 1 20.28 11.11 15.49
C MET A 1 21.49 10.45 16.11
N SER A 2 21.36 9.24 16.66
CA SER A 2 22.51 8.47 17.15
C SER A 2 23.54 8.31 16.01
N LYS A 3 24.82 8.60 16.28
CA LYS A 3 25.93 8.44 15.33
C LYS A 3 26.36 6.98 15.14
N GLN A 4 25.73 6.04 15.84
CA GLN A 4 26.06 4.63 15.77
C GLN A 4 25.74 4.04 14.40
N THR A 5 26.54 3.05 14.01
CA THR A 5 26.34 2.29 12.79
C THR A 5 25.25 1.26 13.04
N ILE A 6 24.26 1.23 12.16
CA ILE A 6 23.12 0.30 12.26
C ILE A 6 23.27 -0.84 11.29
N TYR A 7 22.74 -2.00 11.67
CA TYR A 7 22.62 -3.13 10.75
C TYR A 7 21.28 -3.84 10.91
N ALA A 8 20.77 -4.42 9.83
CA ALA A 8 19.61 -5.29 9.85
C ALA A 8 19.56 -6.19 8.61
N LEU A 9 18.79 -7.27 8.72
CA LEU A 9 18.36 -8.04 7.55
C LEU A 9 17.41 -7.18 6.71
N SER A 10 17.72 -7.00 5.42
CA SER A 10 16.91 -6.23 4.46
C SER A 10 16.00 -7.10 3.60
N THR A 11 16.19 -8.43 3.63
CA THR A 11 15.32 -9.42 2.98
C THR A 11 14.35 -10.04 3.99
N VAL A 12 13.32 -10.75 3.52
CA VAL A 12 12.41 -11.50 4.39
C VAL A 12 13.21 -12.50 5.23
N TYR A 13 12.91 -12.57 6.53
CA TYR A 13 13.51 -13.56 7.42
C TYR A 13 12.95 -14.95 7.09
N GLY A 14 13.80 -15.85 6.62
CA GLY A 14 13.37 -17.17 6.20
C GLY A 14 14.47 -17.92 5.47
N LYS A 15 14.13 -19.12 4.98
CA LYS A 15 15.02 -19.89 4.12
C LYS A 15 15.03 -19.26 2.73
N SER A 16 16.19 -18.81 2.27
CA SER A 16 16.35 -18.26 0.91
C SER A 16 17.73 -18.58 0.34
N GLY A 17 17.83 -18.57 -1.00
CA GLY A 17 19.13 -18.72 -1.69
C GLY A 17 20.07 -17.56 -1.41
N VAL A 18 19.53 -16.34 -1.24
CA VAL A 18 20.28 -15.13 -0.90
C VAL A 18 19.53 -14.35 0.16
N ALA A 19 20.26 -13.84 1.14
CA ALA A 19 19.80 -12.91 2.15
C ALA A 19 20.75 -11.71 2.22
N VAL A 20 20.18 -10.51 2.32
CA VAL A 20 20.97 -9.26 2.33
C VAL A 20 20.95 -8.66 3.72
N VAL A 21 22.10 -8.59 4.37
CA VAL A 21 22.31 -7.82 5.60
C VAL A 21 22.90 -6.48 5.24
N ARG A 22 22.18 -5.40 5.54
CA ARG A 22 22.58 -4.02 5.26
C ARG A 22 23.12 -3.38 6.52
N ILE A 23 24.20 -2.63 6.37
CA ILE A 23 24.92 -1.93 7.44
C ILE A 23 25.05 -0.47 6.99
N SER A 24 24.67 0.51 7.80
CA SER A 24 24.72 1.95 7.48
C SER A 24 25.32 2.75 8.62
N GLY A 25 26.28 3.62 8.32
CA GLY A 25 26.88 4.55 9.28
C GLY A 25 28.37 4.75 9.05
N LYS A 26 28.97 5.68 9.79
CA LYS A 26 30.38 6.08 9.64
C LYS A 26 31.37 4.90 9.76
N ASN A 27 31.02 3.88 10.54
CA ASN A 27 31.88 2.72 10.79
C ASN A 27 31.46 1.49 9.96
N ALA A 28 30.62 1.63 8.93
CA ALA A 28 30.10 0.49 8.15
C ALA A 28 31.21 -0.41 7.56
N LEU A 29 32.31 0.20 7.09
CA LEU A 29 33.47 -0.54 6.56
C LEU A 29 34.19 -1.41 7.61
N ASN A 30 34.03 -1.13 8.91
CA ASN A 30 34.60 -1.98 9.96
C ASN A 30 34.01 -3.40 9.91
N ALA A 31 32.76 -3.57 9.45
CA ALA A 31 32.19 -4.89 9.26
C ALA A 31 32.96 -5.73 8.24
N VAL A 32 33.42 -5.12 7.15
CA VAL A 32 34.24 -5.80 6.14
C VAL A 32 35.57 -6.21 6.76
N LYS A 33 36.23 -5.28 7.45
CA LYS A 33 37.54 -5.52 8.08
C LYS A 33 37.49 -6.64 9.12
N GLU A 34 36.43 -6.69 9.93
CA GLU A 34 36.33 -7.65 11.03
C GLU A 34 35.84 -9.04 10.60
N LEU A 35 34.95 -9.10 9.60
CA LEU A 35 34.23 -10.32 9.22
C LEU A 35 34.68 -10.95 7.90
N THR A 36 35.56 -10.30 7.13
CA THR A 36 36.00 -10.80 5.82
C THR A 36 37.52 -10.77 5.69
N ASN A 37 38.03 -11.42 4.65
CA ASN A 37 39.45 -11.36 4.27
C ASN A 37 39.76 -10.20 3.29
N LEU A 38 38.80 -9.31 3.01
CA LEU A 38 38.99 -8.19 2.09
C LEU A 38 39.68 -7.01 2.77
N ASP A 39 40.54 -6.31 2.03
CA ASP A 39 41.05 -5.01 2.48
C ASP A 39 40.01 -3.91 2.25
N SER A 40 39.38 -3.49 3.34
CA SER A 40 38.37 -2.41 3.37
C SER A 40 38.82 -1.10 2.71
N GLN A 41 40.12 -0.79 2.64
CA GLN A 41 40.64 0.44 2.04
C GLN A 41 40.67 0.40 0.51
N THR A 42 40.62 -0.80 -0.07
CA THR A 42 40.70 -1.01 -1.53
C THR A 42 39.34 -1.21 -2.18
N LEU A 43 38.28 -1.27 -1.38
CA LEU A 43 36.91 -1.44 -1.87
C LEU A 43 36.46 -0.23 -2.70
N ARG A 44 36.14 -0.49 -3.96
CA ARG A 44 35.52 0.48 -4.86
C ARG A 44 34.01 0.49 -4.62
N PRO A 45 33.39 1.68 -4.44
CA PRO A 45 31.95 1.76 -4.32
C PRO A 45 31.23 1.15 -5.54
N ARG A 46 30.14 0.42 -5.30
CA ARG A 46 29.28 -0.21 -6.31
C ARG A 46 29.93 -1.33 -7.14
N TYR A 47 30.96 -1.97 -6.58
CA TYR A 47 31.52 -3.23 -7.09
C TYR A 47 31.12 -4.39 -6.17
N ALA A 48 30.87 -5.56 -6.76
CA ALA A 48 30.60 -6.79 -6.02
C ALA A 48 31.91 -7.54 -5.78
N TYR A 49 32.18 -7.88 -4.52
CA TYR A 49 33.36 -8.63 -4.11
C TYR A 49 32.93 -9.96 -3.53
N PHE A 50 33.50 -11.07 -4.02
CA PHE A 50 33.29 -12.38 -3.42
C PHE A 50 34.27 -12.60 -2.27
N ALA A 51 33.76 -12.93 -1.08
CA ALA A 51 34.57 -13.08 0.12
C ALA A 51 34.07 -14.23 1.01
N ALA A 52 35.02 -14.84 1.71
CA ALA A 52 34.70 -15.73 2.83
C ALA A 52 34.34 -14.86 4.05
N LEU A 53 33.21 -15.18 4.68
CA LEU A 53 32.79 -14.60 5.95
C LEU A 53 33.37 -15.43 7.10
N HIS A 54 33.86 -14.75 8.12
CA HIS A 54 34.47 -15.37 9.29
C HIS A 54 33.89 -14.80 10.57
N THR A 55 33.91 -15.60 11.65
CA THR A 55 33.59 -15.10 12.99
C THR A 55 34.63 -14.08 13.44
N LYS A 56 34.22 -13.08 14.22
CA LYS A 56 35.11 -12.04 14.72
C LYS A 56 36.19 -12.62 15.65
N GLN A 57 35.77 -13.48 16.58
CA GLN A 57 36.64 -14.00 17.66
C GLN A 57 37.52 -15.18 17.21
N THR A 58 36.92 -16.21 16.62
CA THR A 58 37.62 -17.48 16.30
C THR A 58 38.18 -17.53 14.88
N LYS A 59 37.77 -16.59 14.01
CA LYS A 59 38.06 -16.59 12.56
C LYS A 59 37.60 -17.85 11.82
N GLU A 60 36.67 -18.59 12.42
CA GLU A 60 36.04 -19.76 11.80
C GLU A 60 35.13 -19.33 10.65
N PRO A 61 35.04 -20.13 9.57
CA PRO A 61 34.21 -19.81 8.42
C PRO A 61 32.73 -19.80 8.79
N LEU A 62 32.03 -18.73 8.41
CA LEU A 62 30.58 -18.58 8.55
C LEU A 62 29.85 -18.95 7.27
N ASP A 63 30.28 -18.38 6.14
CA ASP A 63 29.68 -18.56 4.81
C ASP A 63 30.61 -17.96 3.74
N HIS A 64 30.25 -18.11 2.46
CA HIS A 64 30.78 -17.28 1.38
C HIS A 64 29.69 -16.32 0.90
N ALA A 65 30.05 -15.04 0.71
CA ALA A 65 29.10 -13.99 0.42
C ALA A 65 29.62 -13.02 -0.65
N LEU A 66 28.68 -12.29 -1.26
CA LEU A 66 29.01 -11.08 -2.00
C LEU A 66 28.96 -9.87 -1.06
N VAL A 67 29.96 -9.01 -1.14
CA VAL A 67 30.05 -7.77 -0.38
C VAL A 67 29.99 -6.60 -1.35
N LEU A 68 29.09 -5.65 -1.07
CA LEU A 68 28.97 -4.40 -1.79
C LEU A 68 29.20 -3.24 -0.84
N TYR A 69 29.88 -2.21 -1.34
CA TYR A 69 30.10 -0.97 -0.60
C TYR A 69 29.49 0.21 -1.38
N PHE A 70 28.84 1.12 -0.66
CA PHE A 70 28.34 2.39 -1.17
C PHE A 70 28.90 3.50 -0.30
N ASN A 71 29.65 4.43 -0.88
CA ASN A 71 30.20 5.56 -0.14
C ASN A 71 29.16 6.68 0.04
N ALA A 72 29.23 7.38 1.16
CA ALA A 72 28.52 8.63 1.36
C ALA A 72 28.98 9.68 0.32
N PRO A 73 28.08 10.56 -0.18
CA PRO A 73 26.63 10.60 0.04
C PRO A 73 25.83 9.75 -0.96
N HIS A 74 26.48 8.90 -1.75
CA HIS A 74 25.92 8.19 -2.90
C HIS A 74 25.33 6.82 -2.55
N SER A 75 24.65 6.75 -1.42
CA SER A 75 23.99 5.56 -0.87
C SER A 75 22.50 5.84 -0.57
N PHE A 76 21.77 4.80 -0.16
CA PHE A 76 20.35 4.91 0.21
C PHE A 76 20.12 5.86 1.41
N THR A 77 20.88 5.69 2.48
CA THR A 77 20.77 6.53 3.68
C THR A 77 21.52 7.85 3.56
N GLY A 78 22.42 8.00 2.58
CA GLY A 78 23.35 9.12 2.49
C GLY A 78 24.61 8.95 3.35
N GLU A 79 24.71 7.85 4.12
CA GLU A 79 25.91 7.45 4.87
C GLU A 79 26.69 6.37 4.13
N ASP A 80 27.85 5.96 4.63
CA ASP A 80 28.51 4.76 4.13
C ASP A 80 27.63 3.54 4.39
N ILE A 81 27.43 2.70 3.37
CA ILE A 81 26.66 1.46 3.45
C ILE A 81 27.51 0.28 3.00
N VAL A 82 27.44 -0.81 3.75
CA VAL A 82 27.93 -2.13 3.33
C VAL A 82 26.73 -3.08 3.25
N GLU A 83 26.63 -3.83 2.16
CA GLU A 83 25.66 -4.92 2.01
C GLU A 83 26.41 -6.25 1.93
N ILE A 84 26.06 -7.18 2.81
CA ILE A 84 26.55 -8.56 2.80
C ILE A 84 25.42 -9.44 2.28
N GLN A 85 25.63 -10.06 1.12
CA GLN A 85 24.71 -10.98 0.48
C GLN A 85 25.20 -12.41 0.71
N CYS A 86 24.64 -13.08 1.72
CA CYS A 86 25.01 -14.44 2.13
C CYS A 86 23.85 -15.42 1.89
N HIS A 87 24.04 -16.70 2.17
CA HIS A 87 22.96 -17.68 2.11
C HIS A 87 21.95 -17.42 3.24
N GLY A 88 20.67 -17.44 2.90
CA GLY A 88 19.57 -17.18 3.83
C GLY A 88 19.21 -18.36 4.71
N SER A 89 20.17 -18.99 5.39
CA SER A 89 19.85 -19.98 6.43
C SER A 89 19.70 -19.29 7.79
N LYS A 90 18.77 -19.77 8.63
CA LYS A 90 18.56 -19.20 9.97
C LYS A 90 19.87 -19.20 10.80
N ALA A 91 20.70 -20.23 10.65
CA ALA A 91 21.97 -20.36 11.37
C ALA A 91 23.00 -19.32 10.90
N VAL A 92 23.18 -19.16 9.58
CA VAL A 92 24.09 -18.16 9.00
C VAL A 92 23.66 -16.75 9.41
N LEU A 93 22.37 -16.43 9.27
CA LEU A 93 21.85 -15.11 9.63
C LEU A 93 22.00 -14.79 11.13
N SER A 94 21.64 -15.72 12.01
CA SER A 94 21.81 -15.53 13.45
C SER A 94 23.28 -15.35 13.83
N SER A 95 24.18 -16.12 13.21
CA SER A 95 25.62 -16.00 13.47
C SER A 95 26.18 -14.67 12.96
N LEU A 96 25.83 -14.25 11.74
CA LEU A 96 26.26 -12.98 11.16
C LEU A 96 25.77 -11.78 11.99
N LEU A 97 24.48 -11.74 12.34
CA LEU A 97 23.90 -10.66 13.15
C LEU A 97 24.52 -10.61 14.55
N LYS A 98 24.85 -11.77 15.15
CA LYS A 98 25.58 -11.83 16.42
C LYS A 98 26.99 -11.25 16.28
N ASN A 99 27.75 -11.67 15.27
CA ASN A 99 29.11 -11.15 15.06
C ASN A 99 29.13 -9.64 14.78
N LEU A 100 28.12 -9.11 14.08
CA LEU A 100 27.94 -7.66 13.89
C LEU A 100 27.63 -6.94 15.21
N SER A 101 26.86 -7.55 16.12
CA SER A 101 26.56 -6.98 17.45
C SER A 101 27.78 -6.83 18.35
N GLU A 102 28.84 -7.62 18.08
CA GLU A 102 30.08 -7.60 18.84
C GLU A 102 31.07 -6.53 18.33
N ILE A 103 30.75 -5.82 17.24
CA ILE A 103 31.56 -4.69 16.73
C ILE A 103 31.22 -3.42 17.53
N GLU A 104 32.24 -2.69 17.94
CA GLU A 104 32.08 -1.42 18.66
C GLU A 104 31.30 -0.40 17.79
N ASP A 105 30.40 0.36 18.40
CA ASP A 105 29.49 1.31 17.75
C ASP A 105 28.48 0.71 16.75
N PHE A 106 28.27 -0.61 16.78
CA PHE A 106 27.23 -1.28 16.00
C PHE A 106 26.00 -1.55 16.85
N ARG A 107 24.81 -1.41 16.24
CA ARG A 107 23.56 -1.88 16.84
C ARG A 107 22.55 -2.32 15.79
N LEU A 108 21.55 -3.08 16.22
CA LEU A 108 20.39 -3.35 15.38
C LEU A 108 19.64 -2.06 15.02
N ALA A 109 19.21 -1.98 13.77
CA ALA A 109 18.36 -0.89 13.29
C ALA A 109 16.95 -0.98 13.88
N GLU A 110 16.35 0.17 14.18
CA GLU A 110 14.93 0.27 14.52
C GLU A 110 14.05 0.11 13.25
N PRO A 111 12.76 -0.23 13.40
CA PRO A 111 11.82 -0.26 12.28
C PRO A 111 11.83 1.06 11.48
N GLY A 112 12.06 0.96 10.17
CA GLY A 112 12.11 2.12 9.27
C GLY A 112 13.36 3.01 9.42
N GLU A 113 14.35 2.64 10.23
CA GLU A 113 15.46 3.54 10.54
C GLU A 113 16.33 3.90 9.33
N PHE A 114 16.55 2.98 8.38
CA PHE A 114 17.29 3.30 7.15
C PHE A 114 16.59 4.40 6.33
N SER A 115 15.27 4.28 6.12
CA SER A 115 14.48 5.29 5.41
C SER A 115 14.41 6.60 6.21
N LYS A 116 14.34 6.52 7.54
CA LYS A 116 14.40 7.68 8.44
C LYS A 116 15.73 8.43 8.28
N ARG A 117 16.86 7.73 8.26
CA ARG A 117 18.19 8.35 8.02
C ARG A 117 18.29 8.96 6.62
N ALA A 118 17.77 8.27 5.61
CA ALA A 118 17.69 8.80 4.25
C ALA A 118 16.91 10.13 4.19
N PHE A 119 15.79 10.23 4.92
CA PHE A 119 15.03 11.47 5.06
C PHE A 119 15.84 12.59 5.73
N TYR A 120 16.46 12.32 6.89
CA TYR A 120 17.28 13.33 7.59
C TYR A 120 18.51 13.77 6.79
N ASN A 121 19.08 12.89 5.98
CA ASN A 121 20.20 13.18 5.08
C ASN A 121 19.74 13.72 3.70
N GLN A 122 18.47 14.15 3.59
CA GLN A 122 17.90 14.79 2.40
C GLN A 122 17.98 13.94 1.13
N LYS A 123 18.09 12.61 1.26
CA LYS A 123 18.05 11.67 0.13
C LYS A 123 16.64 11.48 -0.42
N MET A 124 15.64 11.71 0.43
CA MET A 124 14.22 11.65 0.09
C MET A 124 13.44 12.60 1.01
N ASP A 125 12.29 13.12 0.57
CA ASP A 125 11.35 13.80 1.46
C ASP A 125 10.35 12.82 2.10
N LEU A 126 9.49 13.31 2.99
CA LEU A 126 8.56 12.47 3.74
C LEU A 126 7.53 11.78 2.81
N THR A 127 7.11 12.45 1.73
CA THR A 127 6.18 11.88 0.75
C THR A 127 6.80 10.70 0.01
N GLN A 128 8.08 10.81 -0.34
CA GLN A 128 8.84 9.74 -0.97
C GLN A 128 9.10 8.57 -0.02
N ALA A 129 9.42 8.85 1.25
CA ALA A 129 9.61 7.82 2.27
C ALA A 129 8.34 6.99 2.51
N GLU A 130 7.17 7.64 2.57
CA GLU A 130 5.88 6.95 2.67
C GLU A 130 5.53 6.21 1.37
N GLY A 131 5.85 6.79 0.20
CA GLY A 131 5.68 6.10 -1.08
C GLY A 131 6.55 4.85 -1.25
N LEU A 132 7.74 4.82 -0.62
CA LEU A 132 8.57 3.62 -0.55
C LEU A 132 7.91 2.52 0.29
N ALA A 133 7.30 2.87 1.43
CA ALA A 133 6.54 1.91 2.22
C ALA A 133 5.35 1.35 1.42
N ASP A 134 4.58 2.24 0.78
CA ASP A 134 3.45 1.85 -0.07
C ASP A 134 3.88 0.96 -1.26
N LEU A 135 5.11 1.12 -1.76
CA LEU A 135 5.66 0.29 -2.83
C LEU A 135 6.03 -1.12 -2.35
N ILE A 136 6.54 -1.24 -1.13
CA ILE A 136 6.89 -2.54 -0.52
C ILE A 136 5.61 -3.32 -0.23
N ASP A 137 4.56 -2.64 0.22
CA ASP A 137 3.26 -3.23 0.56
C ASP A 137 2.34 -3.42 -0.66
N ALA A 138 2.73 -2.98 -1.85
CA ALA A 138 1.90 -3.05 -3.05
C ALA A 138 1.69 -4.50 -3.52
N GLU A 139 0.43 -4.91 -3.64
CA GLU A 139 0.03 -6.24 -4.10
C GLU A 139 -0.54 -6.24 -5.52
N THR A 140 -0.98 -5.07 -5.99
CA THR A 140 -1.60 -4.90 -7.30
C THR A 140 -0.83 -3.93 -8.18
N PHE A 141 -0.99 -4.05 -9.50
CA PHE A 141 -0.32 -3.19 -10.47
C PHE A 141 -0.61 -1.69 -10.26
N GLN A 142 -1.85 -1.32 -9.90
CA GLN A 142 -2.20 0.08 -9.69
C GLN A 142 -1.66 0.64 -8.38
N GLN A 143 -1.58 -0.16 -7.30
CA GLN A 143 -0.85 0.22 -6.08
C GLN A 143 0.62 0.49 -6.40
N GLN A 144 1.28 -0.44 -7.10
CA GLN A 144 2.68 -0.30 -7.50
C GLN A 144 2.90 0.99 -8.31
N LYS A 145 2.05 1.23 -9.32
CA LYS A 145 2.14 2.41 -10.18
C LYS A 145 1.95 3.71 -9.38
N GLN A 146 1.00 3.75 -8.46
CA GLN A 146 0.75 4.91 -7.60
C GLN A 146 1.93 5.16 -6.64
N ALA A 147 2.41 4.11 -5.97
CA ALA A 147 3.54 4.19 -5.04
C ALA A 147 4.83 4.65 -5.74
N LEU A 148 5.12 4.12 -6.94
CA LEU A 148 6.25 4.57 -7.75
C LEU A 148 6.18 6.06 -8.12
N ARG A 149 5.00 6.57 -8.50
CA ARG A 149 4.80 8.00 -8.80
C ARG A 149 5.07 8.86 -7.57
N GLN A 150 4.59 8.45 -6.40
CA GLN A 150 4.82 9.14 -5.14
C GLN A 150 6.30 9.10 -4.73
N MET A 151 6.94 7.93 -4.79
CA MET A 151 8.37 7.75 -4.54
C MET A 151 9.24 8.57 -5.51
N SER A 152 8.78 8.78 -6.73
CA SER A 152 9.44 9.64 -7.73
C SER A 152 9.31 11.14 -7.43
N GLY A 153 8.59 11.52 -6.36
CA GLY A 153 8.48 12.91 -5.89
C GLY A 153 7.33 13.70 -6.51
N ALA A 154 6.30 13.03 -7.05
CA ALA A 154 5.16 13.73 -7.66
C ALA A 154 4.43 14.66 -6.67
N LEU A 155 4.18 14.19 -5.44
CA LEU A 155 3.58 15.01 -4.37
C LEU A 155 4.52 16.14 -3.93
N LYS A 156 5.81 15.84 -3.73
CA LYS A 156 6.83 16.85 -3.42
C LYS A 156 6.84 17.98 -4.44
N SER A 157 6.85 17.64 -5.73
CA SER A 157 6.87 18.62 -6.83
C SER A 157 5.64 19.53 -6.80
N LEU A 158 4.45 18.93 -6.66
CA LEU A 158 3.21 19.68 -6.54
C LEU A 158 3.22 20.66 -5.36
N TYR A 159 3.57 20.16 -4.17
CA TYR A 159 3.56 20.97 -2.95
C TYR A 159 4.67 22.03 -2.94
N SER A 160 5.83 21.72 -3.55
CA SER A 160 6.91 22.70 -3.71
C SER A 160 6.50 23.84 -4.64
N SER A 161 5.81 23.53 -5.74
CA SER A 161 5.27 24.56 -6.65
C SER A 161 4.26 25.49 -5.97
N TRP A 162 3.36 24.96 -5.14
CA TRP A 162 2.46 25.79 -4.35
C TRP A 162 3.20 26.63 -3.31
N ARG A 163 4.18 26.04 -2.63
CA ARG A 163 5.01 26.75 -1.65
C ARG A 163 5.80 27.89 -2.27
N GLU A 164 6.41 27.68 -3.45
CA GLU A 164 7.16 28.71 -4.17
C GLU A 164 6.28 29.91 -4.53
N GLN A 165 5.07 29.66 -5.05
CA GLN A 165 4.11 30.72 -5.35
C GLN A 165 3.65 31.48 -4.09
N LEU A 166 3.43 30.78 -2.98
CA LEU A 166 3.08 31.43 -1.71
C LEU A 166 4.24 32.23 -1.10
N LEU A 167 5.48 31.77 -1.25
CA LEU A 167 6.66 32.50 -0.80
C LEU A 167 6.86 33.79 -1.60
N GLU A 168 6.57 33.78 -2.91
CA GLU A 168 6.57 35.00 -3.73
C GLU A 168 5.56 36.02 -3.19
N VAL A 169 4.31 35.59 -2.95
CA VAL A 169 3.26 36.46 -2.37
C VAL A 169 3.67 36.96 -0.98
N TYR A 170 4.23 36.09 -0.14
CA TYR A 170 4.68 36.44 1.21
C TYR A 170 5.79 37.49 1.19
N ALA A 171 6.75 37.39 0.27
CA ALA A 171 7.82 38.37 0.13
C ALA A 171 7.30 39.77 -0.23
N TYR A 172 6.26 39.87 -1.07
CA TYR A 172 5.62 41.16 -1.37
C TYR A 172 4.87 41.74 -0.16
N LEU A 173 4.22 40.88 0.64
CA LEU A 173 3.52 41.33 1.85
C LEU A 173 4.51 41.84 2.91
N GLU A 174 5.64 41.15 3.12
CA GLU A 174 6.70 41.62 4.01
C GLU A 174 7.25 42.98 3.57
N ALA A 175 7.54 43.14 2.27
CA ALA A 175 8.01 44.42 1.73
C ALA A 175 7.00 45.55 1.98
N TYR A 176 5.70 45.28 1.83
CA TYR A 176 4.65 46.27 2.12
C TYR A 176 4.60 46.68 3.60
N ILE A 177 4.81 45.71 4.51
CA ILE A 177 4.76 45.93 5.96
C ILE A 177 6.00 46.72 6.41
N ASP A 178 7.17 46.37 5.88
CA ASP A 178 8.45 47.00 6.24
C ASP A 178 8.60 48.41 5.65
N PHE A 179 8.01 48.67 4.48
CA PHE A 179 8.12 49.95 3.75
C PHE A 179 6.75 50.52 3.37
N PRO A 180 5.93 50.96 4.35
CA PRO A 180 4.57 51.44 4.09
C PRO A 180 4.50 52.76 3.29
N GLU A 181 5.62 53.47 3.17
CA GLU A 181 5.74 54.70 2.36
C GLU A 181 6.00 54.41 0.87
N GLU A 182 6.37 53.18 0.51
CA GLU A 182 6.55 52.77 -0.89
C GLU A 182 5.25 52.21 -1.46
N ASP A 183 4.70 52.88 -2.48
CA ASP A 183 3.51 52.42 -3.19
C ASP A 183 3.81 51.13 -3.99
N ILE A 184 3.12 50.04 -3.66
CA ILE A 184 3.13 48.83 -4.47
C ILE A 184 2.17 49.00 -5.64
N PRO A 185 2.61 48.78 -6.90
CA PRO A 185 1.71 48.82 -8.05
C PRO A 185 0.48 47.92 -7.90
N ASP A 186 -0.71 48.46 -8.19
CA ASP A 186 -1.99 47.72 -8.14
C ASP A 186 -1.95 46.41 -8.95
N SER A 187 -1.22 46.39 -10.06
CA SER A 187 -1.04 45.21 -10.89
C SER A 187 -0.36 44.03 -10.16
N ILE A 188 0.53 44.31 -9.20
CA ILE A 188 1.17 43.30 -8.36
C ILE A 188 0.19 42.78 -7.32
N ILE A 189 -0.62 43.66 -6.73
CA ILE A 189 -1.68 43.29 -5.79
C ILE A 189 -2.69 42.37 -6.47
N GLU A 190 -3.18 42.74 -7.65
CA GLU A 190 -4.11 41.92 -8.44
C GLU A 190 -3.49 40.56 -8.82
N LYS A 191 -2.22 40.54 -9.25
CA LYS A 191 -1.49 39.29 -9.55
C LYS A 191 -1.45 38.38 -8.32
N ASN A 192 -1.08 38.92 -7.15
CA ASN A 192 -0.96 38.15 -5.91
C ASN A 192 -2.31 37.59 -5.46
N LEU A 193 -3.38 38.39 -5.51
CA LEU A 193 -4.74 37.94 -5.21
C LEU A 193 -5.19 36.81 -6.14
N ASN A 194 -4.93 36.94 -7.44
CA ASN A 194 -5.24 35.90 -8.43
C ASN A 194 -4.46 34.60 -8.16
N THR A 195 -3.17 34.69 -7.82
CA THR A 195 -2.35 33.54 -7.43
C THR A 195 -2.94 32.83 -6.22
N VAL A 196 -3.27 33.58 -5.16
CA VAL A 196 -3.88 33.00 -3.95
C VAL A 196 -5.23 32.34 -4.25
N PHE A 197 -6.09 32.98 -5.05
CA PHE A 197 -7.38 32.41 -5.44
C PHE A 197 -7.21 31.10 -6.23
N LYS A 198 -6.30 31.09 -7.21
CA LYS A 198 -5.99 29.90 -8.00
C LYS A 198 -5.47 28.76 -7.14
N LEU A 199 -4.49 29.01 -6.29
CA LEU A 199 -3.92 28.01 -5.38
C LEU A 199 -4.97 27.44 -4.42
N LYS A 200 -5.85 28.29 -3.89
CA LYS A 200 -6.96 27.86 -3.03
C LYS A 200 -7.87 26.86 -3.75
N GLU A 201 -8.24 27.12 -5.00
CA GLU A 201 -9.07 26.20 -5.78
C GLU A 201 -8.32 24.93 -6.18
N GLU A 202 -7.02 25.01 -6.50
CA GLU A 202 -6.18 23.82 -6.75
C GLU A 202 -6.10 22.92 -5.52
N ILE A 203 -5.79 23.48 -4.34
CA ILE A 203 -5.74 22.74 -3.07
C ILE A 203 -7.10 22.14 -2.76
N LYS A 204 -8.18 22.91 -2.89
CA LYS A 204 -9.55 22.42 -2.65
C LYS A 204 -9.92 21.27 -3.58
N ASN A 205 -9.49 21.31 -4.84
CA ASN A 205 -9.73 20.21 -5.78
C ASN A 205 -8.87 18.99 -5.46
N HIS A 206 -7.61 19.18 -5.04
CA HIS A 206 -6.73 18.11 -4.57
C HIS A 206 -7.32 17.40 -3.34
N LEU A 207 -7.85 18.16 -2.38
CA LEU A 207 -8.49 17.63 -1.17
C LEU A 207 -9.81 16.87 -1.43
N LYS A 208 -10.52 17.13 -2.53
CA LYS A 208 -11.76 16.38 -2.83
C LYS A 208 -11.52 14.92 -3.21
N SER A 209 -10.30 14.54 -3.59
CA SER A 209 -10.00 13.18 -4.04
C SER A 209 -9.75 12.24 -2.87
N SER A 210 -10.64 11.28 -2.62
CA SER A 210 -10.43 10.12 -1.72
C SER A 210 -9.90 8.88 -2.45
N VAL A 211 -9.67 9.01 -3.74
CA VAL A 211 -9.32 7.91 -4.63
C VAL A 211 -7.95 7.33 -4.30
N GLY A 212 -6.98 8.17 -3.96
CA GLY A 212 -5.61 7.71 -3.68
C GLY A 212 -5.52 6.85 -2.43
N GLU A 213 -6.30 7.16 -1.39
CA GLU A 213 -6.43 6.33 -0.19
C GLU A 213 -7.04 4.97 -0.52
N ARG A 214 -8.13 4.94 -1.30
CA ARG A 214 -8.76 3.68 -1.73
C ARG A 214 -7.85 2.85 -2.63
N LEU A 215 -7.05 3.49 -3.47
CA LEU A 215 -6.05 2.81 -4.28
C LEU A 215 -4.88 2.28 -3.45
N ARG A 216 -4.56 2.90 -2.31
CA ARG A 216 -3.52 2.45 -1.38
C ARG A 216 -4.01 1.28 -0.53
N GLU A 217 -5.16 1.45 0.11
CA GLU A 217 -5.71 0.52 1.11
C GLU A 217 -6.51 -0.63 0.49
N GLY A 218 -7.16 -0.40 -0.65
CA GLY A 218 -8.08 -1.34 -1.29
C GLY A 218 -9.52 -0.81 -1.32
N PHE A 219 -10.20 -1.09 -2.43
CA PHE A 219 -11.63 -0.80 -2.58
C PHE A 219 -12.44 -1.83 -1.79
N ARG A 220 -13.28 -1.36 -0.86
CA ARG A 220 -14.09 -2.21 0.01
C ARG A 220 -15.33 -2.67 -0.76
N VAL A 221 -15.39 -3.96 -1.04
CA VAL A 221 -16.52 -4.60 -1.71
C VAL A 221 -17.20 -5.52 -0.72
N VAL A 222 -18.47 -5.25 -0.41
CA VAL A 222 -19.22 -6.02 0.57
C VAL A 222 -20.16 -6.99 -0.11
N LEU A 223 -20.06 -8.27 0.25
CA LEU A 223 -21.00 -9.30 -0.15
C LEU A 223 -22.10 -9.46 0.90
N THR A 224 -23.36 -9.26 0.49
CA THR A 224 -24.54 -9.36 1.36
C THR A 224 -25.63 -10.21 0.71
N GLY A 225 -26.51 -10.76 1.53
CA GLY A 225 -27.64 -11.55 1.06
C GLY A 225 -28.21 -12.51 2.11
N PRO A 226 -29.36 -13.15 1.84
CA PRO A 226 -29.99 -14.10 2.75
C PRO A 226 -29.12 -15.35 2.97
N THR A 227 -29.42 -16.13 4.00
CA THR A 227 -28.81 -17.45 4.22
C THR A 227 -29.04 -18.33 2.99
N ASN A 228 -28.10 -19.22 2.67
CA ASN A 228 -28.15 -20.10 1.49
C ASN A 228 -28.15 -19.42 0.10
N ALA A 229 -27.96 -18.09 0.00
CA ALA A 229 -27.75 -17.38 -1.28
C ALA A 229 -26.50 -17.84 -2.04
N GLY A 230 -25.58 -18.56 -1.38
CA GLY A 230 -24.33 -19.05 -1.96
C GLY A 230 -23.15 -18.08 -1.84
N LYS A 231 -23.13 -17.23 -0.81
CA LYS A 231 -22.07 -16.24 -0.55
C LYS A 231 -20.71 -16.89 -0.35
N SER A 232 -20.61 -17.87 0.55
CA SER A 232 -19.36 -18.62 0.79
C SER A 232 -18.89 -19.37 -0.46
N SER A 233 -19.83 -19.89 -1.27
CA SER A 233 -19.50 -20.50 -2.56
C SER A 233 -18.92 -19.48 -3.54
N LEU A 234 -19.49 -18.28 -3.62
CA LEU A 234 -18.99 -17.20 -4.46
C LEU A 234 -17.61 -16.73 -4.00
N ILE A 235 -17.43 -16.51 -2.70
CA ILE A 235 -16.14 -16.15 -2.10
C ILE A 235 -15.06 -17.17 -2.46
N ASN A 236 -15.33 -18.46 -2.25
CA ASN A 236 -14.38 -19.51 -2.60
C ASN A 236 -14.07 -19.54 -4.10
N ALA A 237 -15.09 -19.31 -4.94
CA ALA A 237 -14.90 -19.28 -6.39
C ALA A 237 -14.07 -18.07 -6.86
N VAL A 238 -14.24 -16.91 -6.22
CA VAL A 238 -13.46 -15.68 -6.48
C VAL A 238 -12.03 -15.85 -5.97
N ALA A 239 -11.86 -16.35 -4.74
CA ALA A 239 -10.56 -16.56 -4.13
C ALA A 239 -9.71 -17.55 -4.96
N GLN A 240 -10.28 -18.66 -5.43
CA GLN A 240 -9.54 -19.62 -6.26
C GLN A 240 -9.04 -19.07 -7.60
N ARG A 241 -9.62 -17.96 -8.10
CA ARG A 241 -9.31 -17.43 -9.43
C ARG A 241 -8.40 -16.21 -9.38
N ASN A 242 -8.60 -15.33 -8.40
CA ASN A 242 -7.94 -14.03 -8.30
C ASN A 242 -7.34 -13.73 -6.91
N ALA A 243 -7.43 -14.65 -5.94
CA ALA A 243 -6.60 -14.49 -4.75
C ALA A 243 -5.15 -14.75 -5.18
N VAL A 244 -4.41 -13.67 -5.38
CA VAL A 244 -3.09 -13.64 -4.76
C VAL A 244 -3.40 -13.78 -3.27
N ILE A 245 -3.26 -14.98 -2.71
CA ILE A 245 -3.43 -15.18 -1.27
C ILE A 245 -2.34 -14.33 -0.62
N VAL A 246 -2.73 -13.18 -0.10
CA VAL A 246 -1.82 -12.27 0.58
C VAL A 246 -1.70 -12.78 2.02
N SER A 247 -0.56 -13.43 2.25
CA SER A 247 0.03 -13.84 3.53
C SER A 247 -0.91 -14.41 4.62
N ASP A 248 -0.67 -15.67 4.96
CA ASP A 248 -0.90 -16.18 6.30
C ASP A 248 0.08 -15.51 7.28
N ILE A 249 -0.22 -14.33 7.81
CA ILE A 249 0.44 -13.84 9.04
C ILE A 249 -0.35 -14.42 10.22
N PRO A 250 0.20 -15.38 10.98
CA PRO A 250 -0.48 -15.90 12.16
C PRO A 250 -0.52 -14.81 13.22
N GLY A 251 -1.69 -14.22 13.50
CA GLY A 251 -1.82 -13.27 14.61
C GLY A 251 -2.98 -12.27 14.58
N THR A 252 -3.63 -12.02 13.44
CA THR A 252 -4.76 -11.06 13.39
C THR A 252 -6.09 -11.80 13.48
N THR A 253 -6.45 -12.07 14.73
CA THR A 253 -7.68 -12.69 15.24
C THR A 253 -8.92 -12.63 14.34
N ARG A 254 -9.37 -13.83 13.93
CA ARG A 254 -10.75 -14.35 13.87
C ARG A 254 -11.86 -13.29 14.08
N ASP A 255 -12.30 -12.60 13.02
CA ASP A 255 -13.62 -11.94 12.88
C ASP A 255 -13.73 -11.34 11.47
N ALA A 256 -14.74 -11.74 10.67
CA ALA A 256 -14.91 -11.45 9.23
C ALA A 256 -13.70 -11.73 8.32
N ILE A 257 -13.84 -12.68 7.40
CA ILE A 257 -12.81 -12.99 6.41
C ILE A 257 -12.80 -11.88 5.35
N ASP A 258 -12.11 -10.77 5.63
CA ASP A 258 -11.73 -9.81 4.61
C ASP A 258 -10.71 -10.49 3.69
N ILE A 259 -11.02 -10.56 2.40
CA ILE A 259 -10.18 -11.23 1.40
C ILE A 259 -9.61 -10.18 0.47
N HIS A 260 -8.29 -10.10 0.45
CA HIS A 260 -7.56 -9.24 -0.46
C HIS A 260 -7.50 -9.89 -1.85
N LEU A 261 -7.91 -9.15 -2.87
CA LEU A 261 -8.02 -9.60 -4.25
C LEU A 261 -7.35 -8.60 -5.18
N ASP A 262 -6.67 -9.11 -6.21
CA ASP A 262 -6.32 -8.33 -7.39
C ASP A 262 -7.42 -8.51 -8.45
N ILE A 263 -8.21 -7.46 -8.70
CA ILE A 263 -9.22 -7.45 -9.76
C ILE A 263 -8.74 -6.52 -10.88
N SER A 264 -8.20 -7.12 -11.94
CA SER A 264 -7.71 -6.41 -13.14
C SER A 264 -6.67 -5.31 -12.84
N GLY A 265 -5.80 -5.55 -11.86
CA GLY A 265 -4.75 -4.64 -11.39
C GLY A 265 -5.18 -3.69 -10.27
N TYR A 266 -6.43 -3.77 -9.79
CA TYR A 266 -6.94 -2.92 -8.70
C TYR A 266 -7.04 -3.72 -7.39
N PRO A 267 -6.65 -3.12 -6.25
CA PRO A 267 -6.77 -3.76 -4.95
C PRO A 267 -8.22 -3.75 -4.48
N VAL A 268 -8.75 -4.92 -4.16
CA VAL A 268 -10.12 -5.08 -3.67
C VAL A 268 -10.11 -5.88 -2.38
N ILE A 269 -10.81 -5.35 -1.37
CA ILE A 269 -11.07 -6.06 -0.12
C ILE A 269 -12.50 -6.56 -0.19
N LEU A 270 -12.68 -7.87 -0.37
CA LEU A 270 -13.99 -8.51 -0.37
C LEU A 270 -14.35 -8.98 1.04
N THR A 271 -15.46 -8.49 1.58
CA THR A 271 -15.92 -8.86 2.92
C THR A 271 -17.22 -9.66 2.89
N ASP A 272 -17.25 -10.79 3.61
CA ASP A 272 -18.49 -11.52 3.90
C ASP A 272 -19.23 -10.97 5.13
N THR A 273 -20.46 -10.50 4.93
CA THR A 273 -21.32 -10.05 6.05
C THR A 273 -22.10 -11.19 6.70
N ALA A 274 -22.16 -12.38 6.09
CA ALA A 274 -22.92 -13.49 6.61
C ALA A 274 -22.14 -14.36 7.60
N GLY A 275 -20.83 -14.51 7.40
CA GLY A 275 -19.95 -15.17 8.37
C GLY A 275 -19.95 -14.50 9.76
N LEU A 276 -20.32 -13.22 9.82
CA LEU A 276 -20.50 -12.44 11.07
C LEU A 276 -21.83 -12.70 11.79
N ARG A 277 -22.84 -13.25 11.08
CA ARG A 277 -24.15 -13.60 11.67
C ARG A 277 -24.17 -15.02 12.23
N GLU A 278 -23.40 -15.93 11.65
CA GLU A 278 -23.41 -17.36 11.99
C GLU A 278 -22.39 -17.75 13.09
N SER A 279 -21.42 -16.87 13.43
CA SER A 279 -20.30 -17.20 14.33
C SER A 279 -20.52 -16.96 15.83
N ALA A 280 -21.71 -16.56 16.30
CA ALA A 280 -21.90 -16.20 17.71
C ALA A 280 -23.31 -16.53 18.26
N ASP A 281 -23.45 -17.71 18.88
CA ASP A 281 -24.65 -18.20 19.59
C ASP A 281 -25.01 -17.40 20.88
N SER A 282 -24.67 -16.10 20.96
CA SER A 282 -25.16 -15.21 22.05
C SER A 282 -25.09 -13.70 21.76
N ILE A 283 -24.69 -13.26 20.56
CA ILE A 283 -24.49 -11.82 20.24
C ILE A 283 -25.10 -11.43 18.87
N GLU A 284 -26.38 -11.73 18.69
CA GLU A 284 -27.08 -11.51 17.41
C GLU A 284 -27.20 -10.02 17.01
N LYS A 285 -27.24 -9.11 17.99
CA LYS A 285 -27.37 -7.66 17.73
C LYS A 285 -26.07 -7.02 17.24
N GLN A 286 -24.92 -7.36 17.83
CA GLN A 286 -23.63 -6.79 17.38
C GLN A 286 -23.26 -7.31 15.98
N GLY A 287 -23.55 -8.57 15.65
CA GLY A 287 -23.30 -9.10 14.30
C GLY A 287 -24.11 -8.38 13.21
N ILE A 288 -25.35 -7.98 13.52
CA ILE A 288 -26.18 -7.15 12.63
C ILE A 288 -25.61 -5.74 12.50
N GLU A 289 -25.23 -5.11 13.61
CA GLU A 289 -24.67 -3.75 13.62
C GLU A 289 -23.35 -3.66 12.85
N ILE A 290 -22.44 -4.62 13.04
CA ILE A 290 -21.18 -4.71 12.28
C ILE A 290 -21.45 -4.90 10.79
N ALA A 291 -22.40 -5.77 10.41
CA ALA A 291 -22.76 -5.95 9.02
C ALA A 291 -23.33 -4.67 8.39
N HIS A 292 -24.12 -3.89 9.13
CA HIS A 292 -24.61 -2.58 8.68
C HIS A 292 -23.48 -1.57 8.51
N GLN A 293 -22.57 -1.44 9.48
CA GLN A 293 -21.41 -0.55 9.38
C GLN A 293 -20.54 -0.89 8.17
N LYS A 294 -20.27 -2.18 7.93
CA LYS A 294 -19.50 -2.59 6.74
C LYS A 294 -20.19 -2.22 5.43
N ILE A 295 -21.52 -2.34 5.36
CA ILE A 295 -22.30 -1.92 4.18
C ILE A 295 -22.25 -0.39 3.99
N GLU A 296 -22.30 0.38 5.08
CA GLU A 296 -22.19 1.85 5.04
C GLU A 296 -20.79 2.29 4.56
N ASP A 297 -19.74 1.60 5.00
CA ASP A 297 -18.35 1.88 4.62
C ASP A 297 -17.94 1.34 3.25
N ALA A 298 -18.83 0.58 2.58
CA ALA A 298 -18.54 -0.10 1.33
C ALA A 298 -18.45 0.87 0.15
N ASP A 299 -17.41 0.71 -0.68
CA ASP A 299 -17.31 1.39 -1.98
C ASP A 299 -18.24 0.74 -3.01
N PHE A 300 -18.53 -0.55 -2.83
CA PHE A 300 -19.44 -1.31 -3.68
C PHE A 300 -20.10 -2.48 -2.94
N ILE A 301 -21.39 -2.68 -3.16
CA ILE A 301 -22.19 -3.71 -2.50
C ILE A 301 -22.63 -4.75 -3.54
N LEU A 302 -22.30 -6.00 -3.28
CA LEU A 302 -22.75 -7.16 -4.05
C LEU A 302 -23.90 -7.82 -3.28
N ALA A 303 -25.13 -7.64 -3.77
CA ALA A 303 -26.33 -8.20 -3.16
C ALA A 303 -26.72 -9.52 -3.84
N LEU A 304 -26.34 -10.63 -3.22
CA LEU A 304 -26.47 -11.98 -3.76
C LEU A 304 -27.74 -12.66 -3.27
N PHE A 305 -28.51 -13.28 -4.17
CA PHE A 305 -29.68 -14.10 -3.80
C PHE A 305 -29.75 -15.40 -4.60
N ASP A 306 -30.47 -16.38 -4.05
CA ASP A 306 -30.79 -17.63 -4.76
C ASP A 306 -31.94 -17.40 -5.73
N ALA A 307 -31.62 -17.30 -7.02
CA ALA A 307 -32.58 -17.03 -8.06
C ALA A 307 -33.58 -18.18 -8.32
N SER A 308 -33.31 -19.39 -7.81
CA SER A 308 -34.26 -20.51 -7.91
C SER A 308 -35.44 -20.36 -6.94
N ASN A 309 -35.24 -19.63 -5.84
CA ASN A 309 -36.18 -19.59 -4.72
C ASN A 309 -36.65 -18.18 -4.35
N THR A 310 -35.91 -17.13 -4.78
CA THR A 310 -36.11 -15.76 -4.31
C THR A 310 -36.06 -14.76 -5.45
N THR A 311 -36.78 -13.65 -5.33
CA THR A 311 -36.76 -12.53 -6.27
C THR A 311 -35.85 -11.41 -5.75
N PRO A 312 -35.38 -10.49 -6.61
CA PRO A 312 -34.55 -9.36 -6.18
C PRO A 312 -35.26 -8.36 -5.25
N ASP A 313 -36.59 -8.48 -5.07
CA ASP A 313 -37.40 -7.55 -4.27
C ASP A 313 -36.95 -7.46 -2.81
N ILE A 314 -36.28 -8.50 -2.29
CA ILE A 314 -35.71 -8.53 -0.94
C ILE A 314 -34.66 -7.43 -0.69
N PHE A 315 -34.09 -6.86 -1.75
CA PHE A 315 -33.09 -5.79 -1.68
C PHE A 315 -33.65 -4.41 -2.04
N ASN A 316 -34.97 -4.24 -2.15
CA ASN A 316 -35.57 -2.97 -2.56
C ASN A 316 -35.17 -1.81 -1.63
N ASP A 317 -35.10 -2.03 -0.33
CA ASP A 317 -34.69 -1.00 0.63
C ASP A 317 -33.19 -0.69 0.54
N LEU A 318 -32.35 -1.73 0.43
CA LEU A 318 -30.91 -1.58 0.21
C LEU A 318 -30.61 -0.80 -1.09
N LYS A 319 -31.36 -1.10 -2.16
CA LYS A 319 -31.25 -0.45 -3.47
C LYS A 319 -31.70 1.01 -3.42
N LYS A 320 -32.71 1.35 -2.61
CA LYS A 320 -33.12 2.74 -2.39
C LYS A 320 -32.05 3.54 -1.65
N GLN A 321 -31.39 2.92 -0.66
CA GLN A 321 -30.35 3.54 0.16
C GLN A 321 -29.03 3.72 -0.62
N HIS A 322 -28.59 2.71 -1.36
CA HIS A 322 -27.25 2.66 -1.98
C HIS A 322 -27.26 2.72 -3.51
N LYS A 323 -28.35 3.17 -4.15
CA LYS A 323 -28.61 3.24 -5.61
C LYS A 323 -27.45 2.94 -6.57
N ASN A 324 -26.41 3.77 -6.58
CA ASN A 324 -25.33 3.69 -7.58
C ASN A 324 -24.18 2.75 -7.18
N ASN A 325 -24.16 2.28 -5.93
CA ASN A 325 -23.08 1.48 -5.35
C ASN A 325 -23.53 0.05 -5.04
N ILE A 326 -24.62 -0.44 -5.64
CA ILE A 326 -25.15 -1.78 -5.43
C ILE A 326 -25.32 -2.53 -6.75
N LEU A 327 -24.85 -3.78 -6.77
CA LEU A 327 -25.07 -4.74 -7.84
C LEU A 327 -25.89 -5.92 -7.32
N LEU A 328 -27.03 -6.17 -7.95
CA LEU A 328 -27.86 -7.35 -7.66
C LEU A 328 -27.30 -8.56 -8.42
N ILE A 329 -27.06 -9.66 -7.72
CA ILE A 329 -26.51 -10.89 -8.29
C ILE A 329 -27.49 -12.05 -8.05
N ALA A 330 -28.02 -12.58 -9.15
CA ALA A 330 -28.86 -13.75 -9.20
C ALA A 330 -27.98 -15.01 -9.30
N ASN A 331 -27.78 -15.70 -8.16
CA ASN A 331 -26.94 -16.89 -8.08
C ASN A 331 -27.72 -18.17 -8.40
N LYS A 332 -26.99 -19.28 -8.58
CA LYS A 332 -27.50 -20.63 -8.93
C LYS A 332 -28.17 -20.66 -10.31
N ALA A 333 -27.61 -19.89 -11.25
CA ALA A 333 -28.08 -19.84 -12.63
C ALA A 333 -28.13 -21.22 -13.33
N ASP A 334 -27.34 -22.19 -12.87
CA ASP A 334 -27.35 -23.58 -13.33
C ASP A 334 -28.71 -24.29 -13.14
N LYS A 335 -29.61 -23.73 -12.32
CA LYS A 335 -30.96 -24.26 -12.07
C LYS A 335 -32.07 -23.49 -12.78
N LEU A 336 -31.75 -22.42 -13.50
CA LEU A 336 -32.74 -21.51 -14.09
C LEU A 336 -33.05 -21.88 -15.53
N THR A 337 -34.28 -21.60 -15.96
CA THR A 337 -34.66 -21.64 -17.38
C THR A 337 -34.18 -20.39 -18.12
N LYS A 338 -34.12 -20.45 -19.45
CA LYS A 338 -33.74 -19.29 -20.29
C LYS A 338 -34.68 -18.09 -20.09
N GLU A 339 -35.96 -18.33 -19.84
CA GLU A 339 -36.98 -17.30 -19.58
C GLU A 339 -36.79 -16.62 -18.22
N GLN A 340 -36.40 -17.38 -17.19
CA GLN A 340 -36.07 -16.81 -15.88
C GLN A 340 -34.81 -15.94 -15.97
N ILE A 341 -33.79 -16.41 -16.68
CA ILE A 341 -32.55 -15.66 -16.91
C ILE A 341 -32.83 -14.35 -17.65
N SER A 342 -33.64 -14.36 -18.71
CA SER A 342 -33.96 -13.14 -19.47
C SER A 342 -34.75 -12.13 -18.64
N SER A 343 -35.72 -12.59 -17.85
CA SER A 343 -36.49 -11.74 -16.92
C SER A 343 -35.59 -11.05 -15.90
N LEU A 344 -34.67 -11.79 -15.27
CA LEU A 344 -33.74 -11.24 -14.28
C LEU A 344 -32.73 -10.25 -14.89
N LYS A 345 -32.27 -10.50 -16.13
CA LYS A 345 -31.42 -9.53 -16.86
C LYS A 345 -32.15 -8.21 -17.12
N ASN A 346 -33.43 -8.26 -17.46
CA ASN A 346 -34.26 -7.06 -17.65
C ASN A 346 -34.46 -6.25 -16.36
N GLN A 347 -34.25 -6.87 -15.19
CA GLN A 347 -34.27 -6.20 -13.89
C GLN A 347 -32.89 -5.68 -13.44
N ASN A 348 -31.91 -5.66 -14.34
CA ASN A 348 -30.51 -5.29 -14.10
C ASN A 348 -29.81 -6.17 -13.05
N CYS A 349 -30.15 -7.45 -13.00
CA CYS A 349 -29.42 -8.43 -12.18
C CYS A 349 -28.30 -9.08 -13.00
N LEU A 350 -27.11 -9.19 -12.41
CA LEU A 350 -26.06 -10.05 -12.93
C LEU A 350 -26.44 -11.51 -12.70
N ILE A 351 -26.31 -12.33 -13.73
CA ILE A 351 -26.62 -13.76 -13.66
C ILE A 351 -25.32 -14.54 -13.43
N LEU A 352 -25.29 -15.37 -12.39
CA LEU A 352 -24.08 -16.08 -11.99
C LEU A 352 -24.40 -17.48 -11.45
N SER A 353 -23.48 -18.42 -11.64
CA SER A 353 -23.45 -19.66 -10.85
C SER A 353 -22.08 -19.79 -10.19
N ALA A 354 -22.04 -19.61 -8.88
CA ALA A 354 -20.82 -19.79 -8.10
C ALA A 354 -20.27 -21.22 -8.20
N LYS A 355 -21.14 -22.21 -8.48
CA LYS A 355 -20.76 -23.62 -8.63
C LYS A 355 -20.06 -23.89 -9.95
N THR A 356 -20.62 -23.43 -11.06
CA THR A 356 -20.05 -23.65 -12.41
C THR A 356 -19.03 -22.58 -12.80
N LYS A 357 -18.92 -21.50 -12.02
CA LYS A 357 -18.05 -20.33 -12.26
C LYS A 357 -18.49 -19.48 -13.47
N GLU A 358 -19.67 -19.73 -14.01
CA GLU A 358 -20.29 -18.93 -15.06
C GLU A 358 -20.73 -17.56 -14.50
N GLY A 359 -20.54 -16.49 -15.29
CA GLY A 359 -20.84 -15.11 -14.88
C GLY A 359 -19.76 -14.43 -14.03
N LEU A 360 -18.75 -15.16 -13.53
CA LEU A 360 -17.63 -14.55 -12.80
C LEU A 360 -16.79 -13.54 -13.61
N PRO A 361 -16.47 -13.77 -14.90
CA PRO A 361 -15.75 -12.76 -15.69
C PRO A 361 -16.53 -11.44 -15.76
N GLU A 362 -17.84 -11.52 -16.00
CA GLU A 362 -18.72 -10.36 -16.07
C GLU A 362 -18.82 -9.64 -14.72
N LEU A 363 -18.85 -10.39 -13.60
CA LEU A 363 -18.75 -9.80 -12.25
C LEU A 363 -17.47 -8.96 -12.08
N PHE A 364 -16.32 -9.50 -12.49
CA PHE A 364 -15.05 -8.79 -12.37
C PHE A 364 -14.99 -7.54 -13.25
N ASP A 365 -15.51 -7.61 -14.47
CA ASP A 365 -15.59 -6.45 -15.37
C ASP A 365 -16.51 -5.36 -14.82
N LEU A 366 -17.62 -5.73 -14.18
CA LEU A 366 -18.51 -4.78 -13.50
C LEU A 366 -17.84 -4.12 -12.29
N ILE A 367 -17.17 -4.90 -11.43
CA ILE A 367 -16.40 -4.36 -10.30
C ILE A 367 -15.31 -3.41 -10.80
N LYS A 368 -14.55 -3.82 -11.82
CA LYS A 368 -13.52 -2.98 -12.46
C LYS A 368 -14.11 -1.68 -12.99
N THR A 369 -15.23 -1.74 -13.72
CA THR A 369 -15.89 -0.56 -14.29
C THR A 369 -16.36 0.39 -13.19
N HIS A 370 -16.92 -0.15 -12.10
CA HIS A 370 -17.33 0.64 -10.93
C HIS A 370 -16.13 1.34 -10.27
N ILE A 371 -15.04 0.62 -10.08
CA ILE A 371 -13.78 1.19 -9.55
C ILE A 371 -13.24 2.29 -10.47
N GLN A 372 -13.19 2.06 -11.79
CA GLN A 372 -12.71 3.03 -12.77
C GLN A 372 -13.54 4.31 -12.79
N ASN A 373 -14.86 4.19 -12.70
CA ASN A 373 -15.76 5.34 -12.63
C ASN A 373 -15.55 6.17 -11.35
N ASN A 374 -15.29 5.51 -10.21
CA ASN A 374 -14.99 6.18 -8.93
C ASN A 374 -13.62 6.84 -8.90
N ILE A 375 -12.62 6.22 -9.53
CA ILE A 375 -11.29 6.83 -9.71
C ILE A 375 -11.41 8.09 -10.59
N GLY A 376 -12.33 8.06 -11.56
CA GLY A 376 -12.48 9.08 -12.58
C GLY A 376 -11.30 9.09 -13.55
N SER A 377 -11.31 10.01 -14.51
CA SER A 377 -10.19 10.28 -15.41
C SER A 377 -9.02 11.01 -14.73
N ASN A 378 -8.96 11.01 -13.39
CA ASN A 378 -7.96 11.74 -12.62
C ASN A 378 -6.57 11.11 -12.80
N SER A 379 -5.87 11.57 -13.83
CA SER A 379 -4.45 11.36 -14.08
C SER A 379 -3.55 12.18 -13.16
N GLY A 380 -4.13 12.97 -12.25
CA GLY A 380 -3.43 13.85 -11.32
C GLY A 380 -2.70 13.10 -10.20
N VAL A 381 -1.88 13.84 -9.46
CA VAL A 381 -1.21 13.32 -8.26
C VAL A 381 -2.26 13.14 -7.16
N LEU A 382 -2.41 11.93 -6.64
CA LEU A 382 -3.45 11.61 -5.66
C LEU A 382 -2.93 11.76 -4.22
N ILE A 383 -3.80 12.23 -3.32
CA ILE A 383 -3.58 12.14 -1.89
C ILE A 383 -3.76 10.69 -1.46
N THR A 384 -2.73 10.12 -0.85
CA THR A 384 -2.75 8.73 -0.42
C THR A 384 -3.01 8.56 1.06
N ARG A 385 -2.86 9.59 1.91
CA ARG A 385 -2.91 9.46 3.39
C ARG A 385 -3.57 10.68 4.05
N GLU A 386 -4.24 10.45 5.16
CA GLU A 386 -4.95 11.47 5.95
C GLU A 386 -4.05 12.61 6.41
N ARG A 387 -2.79 12.34 6.77
CA ARG A 387 -1.81 13.35 7.20
C ARG A 387 -1.61 14.49 6.17
N TYR A 388 -1.91 14.25 4.90
CA TYR A 388 -1.81 15.25 3.84
C TYR A 388 -3.06 16.09 3.64
N ARG A 389 -4.20 15.64 4.16
CA ARG A 389 -5.42 16.44 4.26
C ARG A 389 -5.29 17.42 5.42
#